data_AF-A0A2N2SVI6-F1
#
_entry.id   AF-A0A2N2SVI6-F1
#
_cell.length_a   1.000
_cell.length_b   1.000
_cell.length_c   1.000
_cell.angle_alpha   90.00
_cell.angle_beta   90.00
_cell.angle_gamma   90.00
#
_symmetry.space_group_name_H-M   'P 1'
#
loop_
_entity.id
_entity.type
_entity.pdbx_description
1 polymer ?
#
loop_
_entity_poly.entity_id
_entity_poly.type
_entity_poly.pdbx_seq_one_letter_code
_entity_poly.pdbx_strand_id
1 'polypeptide(L)'
;MTIGTREFIIPGLQVPRSSISWLERQRLLASAGAATADGFDGVLQTVALGAEAVMDASFIDRIVDSSESWPVSGVYVVAAHPDDQPIVTDPIWLTNLMLLVAGFRLSGKRVVLGYANQQQLLCGCAAVDTICSGTWLNVRAFGIDKFYETEEADPRQRGQWCYSALALSEYRAASIQVAARTGALDLLVPRSGGYQTLRELVDAGQFASITERELFRHYLITLAEQASAVARGTFAETVESLRGMLSTAEDTISELRASAIRPSYRALSGAAIDASVTALDLFEREAGPTMARAWGALTA
;
A
#
# COMPACT_ATOMS: atom_id res chain seq x y z
N MET A 1 -26.42 -21.38 3.67
CA MET A 1 -25.39 -20.99 2.70
C MET A 1 -24.20 -20.48 3.50
N THR A 2 -23.25 -21.35 3.81
CA THR A 2 -21.98 -20.94 4.44
C THR A 2 -21.15 -20.27 3.35
N ILE A 3 -20.74 -19.03 3.56
CA ILE A 3 -20.01 -18.18 2.58
C ILE A 3 -18.58 -18.68 2.25
N GLY A 4 -18.24 -19.93 2.61
CA GLY A 4 -16.98 -20.58 2.21
C GLY A 4 -15.71 -19.94 2.78
N THR A 5 -15.81 -19.23 3.91
CA THR A 5 -14.66 -18.55 4.54
C THR A 5 -13.55 -19.56 4.85
N ARG A 6 -12.36 -19.31 4.29
CA ARG A 6 -11.17 -20.16 4.47
C ARG A 6 -10.17 -19.63 5.47
N GLU A 7 -10.11 -18.31 5.63
CA GLU A 7 -9.12 -17.66 6.49
C GLU A 7 -9.81 -16.85 7.58
N PHE A 8 -9.15 -16.78 8.73
CA PHE A 8 -9.61 -16.05 9.90
C PHE A 8 -8.60 -14.98 10.30
N ILE A 9 -9.04 -13.73 10.42
CA ILE A 9 -8.21 -12.64 10.95
C ILE A 9 -8.58 -12.44 12.42
N ILE A 10 -7.62 -12.68 13.32
CA ILE A 10 -7.79 -12.45 14.75
C ILE A 10 -7.88 -10.94 14.98
N PRO A 11 -8.96 -10.42 15.61
CA PRO A 11 -9.06 -9.00 15.94
C PRO A 11 -7.87 -8.53 16.78
N GLY A 12 -7.34 -7.36 16.46
CA GLY A 12 -6.19 -6.77 17.14
C GLY A 12 -6.52 -5.44 17.77
N LEU A 13 -5.72 -5.08 18.78
CA LEU A 13 -5.72 -3.74 19.36
C LEU A 13 -4.58 -2.95 18.72
N GLN A 14 -4.85 -1.70 18.34
CA GLN A 14 -3.79 -0.81 17.90
C GLN A 14 -2.87 -0.46 19.06
N VAL A 15 -1.57 -0.38 18.77
CA VAL A 15 -0.59 0.24 19.68
C VAL A 15 -0.14 1.59 19.11
N PRO A 16 -0.43 2.73 19.76
CA PRO A 16 -0.06 4.03 19.20
C PRO A 16 1.46 4.26 19.19
N ARG A 17 2.16 3.72 20.20
CA ARG A 17 3.61 3.85 20.45
C ARG A 17 4.18 2.56 21.03
N SER A 18 5.49 2.38 20.99
CA SER A 18 6.17 1.18 21.46
C SER A 18 5.73 0.73 22.87
N SER A 19 5.38 -0.56 23.00
CA SER A 19 4.85 -1.10 24.25
C SER A 19 5.13 -2.60 24.39
N ILE A 20 5.93 -2.97 25.40
CA ILE A 20 6.20 -4.37 25.74
C ILE A 20 4.91 -5.09 26.16
N SER A 21 4.07 -4.43 26.96
CA SER A 21 2.77 -4.99 27.39
C SER A 21 1.85 -5.32 26.22
N TRP A 22 1.98 -4.62 25.10
CA TRP A 22 1.22 -4.92 23.89
C TRP A 22 1.71 -6.21 23.22
N LEU A 23 3.02 -6.47 23.18
CA LEU A 23 3.58 -7.72 22.66
C LEU A 23 3.09 -8.93 23.47
N GLU A 24 3.04 -8.81 24.80
CA GLU A 24 2.51 -9.86 25.67
C GLU A 24 1.03 -10.12 25.38
N ARG A 25 0.22 -9.05 25.22
CA ARG A 25 -1.18 -9.17 24.83
C ARG A 25 -1.35 -9.80 23.44
N GLN A 26 -0.51 -9.43 22.48
CA GLN A 26 -0.54 -10.01 21.13
C GLN A 26 -0.31 -11.52 21.16
N ARG A 27 0.66 -11.99 21.95
CA ARG A 27 0.90 -13.44 22.12
C ARG A 27 -0.32 -14.17 22.71
N LEU A 28 -0.98 -13.57 23.70
CA LEU A 28 -2.19 -14.12 24.31
C LEU A 28 -3.35 -14.15 23.31
N LEU A 29 -3.57 -13.07 22.57
CA LEU A 29 -4.60 -12.97 21.52
C LEU A 29 -4.35 -13.98 20.40
N ALA A 30 -3.11 -14.12 19.93
CA ALA A 30 -2.74 -15.09 18.91
C ALA A 30 -3.04 -16.52 19.37
N SER A 31 -2.68 -16.86 20.62
CA SER A 31 -2.93 -18.19 21.18
C SER A 31 -4.42 -18.49 21.33
N ALA A 32 -5.19 -17.56 21.91
CA ALA A 32 -6.63 -17.72 22.10
C ALA A 32 -7.40 -17.70 20.78
N GLY A 33 -7.01 -16.82 19.85
CA GLY A 33 -7.61 -16.69 18.54
C GLY A 33 -7.34 -17.90 17.66
N ALA A 34 -6.12 -18.43 17.65
CA ALA A 34 -5.79 -19.67 16.94
C ALA A 34 -6.60 -20.87 17.47
N ALA A 35 -6.77 -20.99 18.79
CA ALA A 35 -7.61 -22.04 19.39
C ALA A 35 -9.10 -21.90 19.04
N THR A 36 -9.57 -20.66 18.81
CA THR A 36 -10.96 -20.38 18.43
C THR A 36 -11.21 -20.56 16.94
N ALA A 37 -10.18 -20.36 16.12
CA ALA A 37 -10.22 -20.49 14.67
C ALA A 37 -9.93 -21.92 14.20
N ASP A 38 -10.27 -22.93 15.01
CA ASP A 38 -10.15 -24.33 14.63
C ASP A 38 -11.01 -24.61 13.38
N GLY A 39 -10.42 -25.24 12.36
CA GLY A 39 -11.07 -25.53 11.08
C GLY A 39 -10.93 -24.47 9.98
N PHE A 40 -10.20 -23.37 10.19
CA PHE A 40 -9.79 -22.47 9.10
C PHE A 40 -8.45 -22.92 8.47
N ASP A 41 -8.31 -22.72 7.16
CA ASP A 41 -7.09 -23.06 6.40
C ASP A 41 -5.91 -22.16 6.79
N GLY A 42 -6.20 -20.92 7.23
CA GLY A 42 -5.21 -19.93 7.64
C GLY A 42 -5.73 -19.01 8.71
N VAL A 43 -4.87 -18.66 9.66
CA VAL A 43 -5.16 -17.74 10.76
C VAL A 43 -4.14 -16.62 10.74
N LEU A 44 -4.60 -15.37 10.66
CA LEU A 44 -3.77 -14.18 10.60
C LEU A 44 -3.89 -13.37 11.89
N GLN A 45 -2.77 -13.05 12.54
CA GLN A 45 -2.76 -12.14 13.68
C GLN A 45 -2.80 -10.69 13.20
N THR A 46 -3.71 -9.87 13.74
CA THR A 46 -3.71 -8.43 13.43
C THR A 46 -2.57 -7.71 14.16
N VAL A 47 -1.70 -7.07 13.37
CA VAL A 47 -0.61 -6.20 13.83
C VAL A 47 -0.99 -4.76 13.47
N ALA A 48 -1.62 -4.07 14.40
CA ALA A 48 -2.10 -2.70 14.22
C ALA A 48 -1.18 -1.70 14.93
N LEU A 49 -0.48 -0.86 14.16
CA LEU A 49 0.53 0.07 14.66
C LEU A 49 0.11 1.53 14.42
N GLY A 50 0.38 2.40 15.39
CA GLY A 50 0.37 3.85 15.23
C GLY A 50 1.61 4.34 14.51
N ALA A 51 1.58 5.56 13.98
CA ALA A 51 2.70 6.14 13.25
C ALA A 51 3.98 6.19 14.10
N GLU A 52 3.87 6.58 15.38
CA GLU A 52 5.01 6.59 16.31
C GLU A 52 5.58 5.19 16.57
N ALA A 53 4.73 4.17 16.68
CA ALA A 53 5.17 2.79 16.84
C ALA A 53 5.92 2.26 15.62
N VAL A 54 5.50 2.65 14.40
CA VAL A 54 6.21 2.28 13.16
C VAL A 54 7.57 2.96 13.09
N MET A 55 7.71 4.19 13.61
CA MET A 55 8.98 4.93 13.58
C MET A 55 10.05 4.37 14.52
N ASP A 56 9.69 3.54 15.50
CA ASP A 56 10.64 2.93 16.43
C ASP A 56 11.20 1.61 15.86
N ALA A 57 12.35 1.68 15.20
CA ALA A 57 13.04 0.51 14.64
C ALA A 57 13.30 -0.59 15.68
N SER A 58 13.63 -0.22 16.92
CA SER A 58 13.87 -1.20 17.99
C SER A 58 12.59 -1.94 18.40
N PHE A 59 11.43 -1.29 18.23
CA PHE A 59 10.14 -1.92 18.44
C PHE A 59 9.75 -2.81 17.27
N ILE A 60 10.06 -2.42 16.03
CA ILE A 60 9.91 -3.29 14.85
C ILE A 60 10.64 -4.62 15.05
N ASP A 61 11.92 -4.59 15.44
CA ASP A 61 12.71 -5.80 15.71
C ASP A 61 12.04 -6.68 16.77
N ARG A 62 11.59 -6.08 17.89
CA ARG A 62 10.90 -6.81 18.96
C ARG A 62 9.57 -7.42 18.52
N ILE A 63 8.85 -6.78 17.60
CA ILE A 63 7.62 -7.33 17.03
C ILE A 63 7.95 -8.59 16.23
N VAL A 64 8.96 -8.51 15.35
CA VAL A 64 9.40 -9.64 14.53
C VAL A 64 9.84 -10.81 15.43
N ASP A 65 10.72 -10.55 16.40
CA ASP A 65 11.18 -11.56 17.36
C ASP A 65 10.02 -12.21 18.13
N SER A 66 9.06 -11.39 18.59
CA SER A 66 7.90 -11.91 19.33
C SER A 66 7.03 -12.81 18.44
N SER A 67 6.94 -12.49 17.15
CA SER A 67 6.05 -13.15 16.20
C SER A 67 6.42 -14.58 15.85
N GLU A 68 7.69 -14.96 16.04
CA GLU A 68 8.16 -16.33 15.87
C GLU A 68 7.37 -17.30 16.76
N SER A 69 6.99 -16.84 17.96
CA SER A 69 6.24 -17.62 18.94
C SER A 69 4.71 -17.62 18.71
N TRP A 70 4.20 -16.82 17.78
CA TRP A 70 2.76 -16.72 17.56
C TRP A 70 2.24 -17.95 16.79
N PRO A 71 1.24 -18.68 17.31
CA PRO A 71 0.72 -19.91 16.69
C PRO A 71 -0.27 -19.60 15.56
N VAL A 72 0.15 -18.76 14.61
CA VAL A 72 -0.64 -18.29 13.46
C VAL A 72 0.14 -18.50 12.16
N SER A 73 -0.55 -18.67 11.04
CA SER A 73 0.08 -18.86 9.73
C SER A 73 0.55 -17.54 9.11
N GLY A 74 0.03 -16.40 9.58
CA GLY A 74 0.43 -15.10 9.07
C GLY A 74 -0.01 -13.94 9.92
N VAL A 75 0.13 -12.75 9.35
CA VAL A 75 -0.22 -11.48 9.96
C VAL A 75 -1.03 -10.61 9.00
N TYR A 76 -1.99 -9.89 9.55
CA TYR A 76 -2.69 -8.79 8.90
C TYR A 76 -2.15 -7.48 9.47
N VAL A 77 -1.32 -6.78 8.71
CA VAL A 77 -0.61 -5.57 9.15
C VAL A 77 -1.41 -4.35 8.76
N VAL A 78 -1.63 -3.44 9.71
CA VAL A 78 -2.14 -2.09 9.45
C VAL A 78 -1.26 -1.08 10.17
N ALA A 79 -0.78 -0.09 9.43
CA ALA A 79 0.17 0.91 9.94
C ALA A 79 -0.43 2.29 9.72
N ALA A 80 -0.60 3.06 10.79
CA ALA A 80 -1.18 4.39 10.70
C ALA A 80 -0.19 5.32 9.98
N HIS A 81 -0.72 6.10 9.04
CA HIS A 81 0.07 7.10 8.35
C HIS A 81 0.37 8.28 9.29
N PRO A 82 1.58 8.87 9.24
CA PRO A 82 1.87 10.12 9.94
C PRO A 82 0.91 11.23 9.50
N ASP A 83 0.42 12.01 10.46
CA ASP A 83 -0.45 13.19 10.25
C ASP A 83 -1.69 12.93 9.36
N ASP A 84 -2.18 11.69 9.34
CA ASP A 84 -3.30 11.22 8.51
C ASP A 84 -3.14 11.51 7.00
N GLN A 85 -1.91 11.73 6.54
CA GLN A 85 -1.64 12.03 5.15
C GLN A 85 -1.87 10.79 4.27
N PRO A 86 -2.46 10.94 3.09
CA PRO A 86 -2.67 9.80 2.20
C PRO A 86 -1.36 9.24 1.65
N ILE A 87 -0.34 10.09 1.49
CA ILE A 87 0.98 9.71 0.99
C ILE A 87 2.00 10.10 2.06
N VAL A 88 2.87 9.16 2.42
CA VAL A 88 3.86 9.33 3.47
C VAL A 88 5.11 9.96 2.89
N THR A 89 5.64 10.99 3.55
CA THR A 89 6.88 11.69 3.16
C THR A 89 8.03 11.42 4.13
N ASP A 90 7.83 10.52 5.09
CA ASP A 90 8.87 10.09 6.03
C ASP A 90 9.53 8.79 5.53
N PRO A 91 10.82 8.81 5.14
CA PRO A 91 11.50 7.63 4.64
C PRO A 91 11.74 6.56 5.72
N ILE A 92 11.86 6.95 6.98
CA ILE A 92 12.07 6.01 8.09
C ILE A 92 10.80 5.22 8.33
N TRP A 93 9.63 5.86 8.29
CA TRP A 93 8.34 5.17 8.40
C TRP A 93 8.19 4.09 7.31
N LEU A 94 8.51 4.45 6.06
CA LEU A 94 8.44 3.53 4.92
C LEU A 94 9.43 2.37 5.07
N THR A 95 10.68 2.67 5.43
CA THR A 95 11.73 1.67 5.64
C THR A 95 11.33 0.69 6.73
N ASN A 96 10.85 1.19 7.87
CA ASN A 96 10.45 0.37 9.01
C ASN A 96 9.24 -0.52 8.68
N LEU A 97 8.28 -0.03 7.90
CA LEU A 97 7.19 -0.86 7.40
C LEU A 97 7.72 -1.99 6.51
N MET A 98 8.66 -1.71 5.61
CA MET A 98 9.28 -2.72 4.75
C MET A 98 10.09 -3.74 5.56
N LEU A 99 10.85 -3.30 6.57
CA LEU A 99 11.60 -4.17 7.48
C LEU A 99 10.66 -5.06 8.30
N LEU A 100 9.54 -4.53 8.79
CA LEU A 100 8.52 -5.30 9.49
C LEU A 100 7.94 -6.42 8.59
N VAL A 101 7.57 -6.07 7.36
CA VAL A 101 7.08 -7.03 6.36
C VAL A 101 8.13 -8.10 6.09
N ALA A 102 9.37 -7.69 5.80
CA ALA A 102 10.48 -8.61 5.52
C ALA A 102 10.75 -9.55 6.72
N GLY A 103 10.74 -9.03 7.94
CA GLY A 103 10.94 -9.82 9.16
C GLY A 103 9.89 -10.92 9.32
N PHE A 104 8.60 -10.59 9.10
CA PHE A 104 7.54 -11.61 9.11
C PHE A 104 7.70 -12.64 7.99
N ARG A 105 8.05 -12.20 6.78
CA ARG A 105 8.26 -13.11 5.64
C ARG A 105 9.42 -14.06 5.89
N LEU A 106 10.53 -13.55 6.41
CA LEU A 106 11.72 -14.32 6.75
C LEU A 106 11.47 -15.30 7.92
N SER A 107 10.53 -15.00 8.82
CA SER A 107 10.08 -15.92 9.87
C SER A 107 9.02 -16.93 9.40
N GLY A 108 8.74 -16.98 8.09
CA GLY A 108 7.82 -17.95 7.48
C GLY A 108 6.34 -17.59 7.64
N LYS A 109 6.02 -16.34 7.99
CA LYS A 109 4.64 -15.87 8.09
C LYS A 109 4.15 -15.34 6.74
N ARG A 110 2.88 -15.61 6.43
CA ARG A 110 2.16 -14.86 5.40
C ARG A 110 1.91 -13.43 5.87
N VAL A 111 2.06 -12.43 5.00
CA VAL A 111 1.85 -11.02 5.30
C VAL A 111 0.80 -10.43 4.37
N VAL A 112 -0.30 -9.97 4.97
CA VAL A 112 -1.34 -9.20 4.30
C VAL A 112 -1.27 -7.76 4.82
N LEU A 113 -0.98 -6.81 3.94
CA LEU A 113 -0.87 -5.40 4.29
C LEU A 113 -2.19 -4.67 4.00
N GLY A 114 -2.90 -4.28 5.05
CA GLY A 114 -4.16 -3.55 4.98
C GLY A 114 -3.98 -2.05 4.75
N TYR A 115 -5.04 -1.40 4.26
CA TYR A 115 -5.10 0.04 4.01
C TYR A 115 -4.01 0.53 3.05
N ALA A 116 -3.60 -0.32 2.12
CA ALA A 116 -2.52 -0.04 1.20
C ALA A 116 -2.97 0.90 0.08
N ASN A 117 -2.08 1.79 -0.33
CA ASN A 117 -2.20 2.54 -1.58
C ASN A 117 -1.00 2.23 -2.49
N GLN A 118 -0.82 3.04 -3.54
CA GLN A 118 0.24 2.82 -4.51
C GLN A 118 1.66 2.91 -3.91
N GLN A 119 1.85 3.60 -2.79
CA GLN A 119 3.16 3.68 -2.12
C GLN A 119 3.54 2.36 -1.46
N GLN A 120 2.57 1.56 -1.02
CA GLN A 120 2.82 0.22 -0.46
C GLN A 120 3.24 -0.81 -1.51
N LEU A 121 3.27 -0.48 -2.82
CA LEU A 121 3.92 -1.30 -3.83
C LEU A 121 5.41 -1.52 -3.51
N LEU A 122 6.06 -0.60 -2.78
CA LEU A 122 7.44 -0.76 -2.29
C LEU A 122 7.63 -2.03 -1.44
N CYS A 123 6.60 -2.48 -0.71
CA CYS A 123 6.66 -3.69 0.10
C CYS A 123 6.80 -4.97 -0.75
N GLY A 124 6.69 -4.88 -2.08
CA GLY A 124 7.01 -5.98 -2.98
C GLY A 124 8.46 -6.45 -2.84
N CYS A 125 9.44 -5.56 -2.64
CA CYS A 125 10.83 -5.98 -2.39
C CYS A 125 11.05 -6.57 -0.98
N ALA A 126 10.08 -6.40 -0.07
CA ALA A 126 10.00 -7.10 1.21
C ALA A 126 9.24 -8.44 1.12
N ALA A 127 8.90 -8.88 -0.11
CA ALA A 127 8.17 -10.11 -0.39
C ALA A 127 6.78 -10.19 0.27
N VAL A 128 6.07 -9.05 0.40
CA VAL A 128 4.67 -9.05 0.86
C VAL A 128 3.81 -10.00 0.01
N ASP A 129 2.92 -10.79 0.64
CA ASP A 129 2.06 -11.72 -0.10
C ASP A 129 0.85 -11.02 -0.72
N THR A 130 0.24 -10.09 0.04
CA THR A 130 -1.01 -9.42 -0.37
C THR A 130 -1.02 -7.98 0.11
N ILE A 131 -1.54 -7.07 -0.71
CA ILE A 131 -2.00 -5.76 -0.27
C ILE A 131 -3.54 -5.69 -0.34
N CYS A 132 -4.17 -5.07 0.66
CA CYS A 132 -5.59 -4.78 0.67
C CYS A 132 -5.78 -3.27 0.54
N SER A 133 -6.39 -2.87 -0.57
CA SER A 133 -6.70 -1.48 -0.88
C SER A 133 -8.20 -1.34 -1.09
N GLY A 134 -8.66 -0.11 -1.26
CA GLY A 134 -10.06 0.16 -1.50
C GLY A 134 -10.26 1.48 -2.19
N THR A 135 -11.52 1.77 -2.45
CA THR A 135 -11.91 2.92 -3.25
C THR A 135 -11.73 4.25 -2.52
N TRP A 136 -12.16 4.29 -1.27
CA TRP A 136 -12.16 5.50 -0.46
C TRP A 136 -10.80 5.74 0.17
N LEU A 137 -10.48 6.99 0.49
CA LEU A 137 -9.15 7.32 1.02
C LEU A 137 -8.93 6.74 2.42
N ASN A 138 -9.99 6.64 3.23
CA ASN A 138 -9.95 6.05 4.57
C ASN A 138 -9.62 4.55 4.57
N VAL A 139 -9.81 3.84 3.45
CA VAL A 139 -9.41 2.43 3.27
C VAL A 139 -8.06 2.30 2.54
N ARG A 140 -7.32 3.40 2.42
CA ARG A 140 -6.03 3.54 1.73
C ARG A 140 -4.96 4.32 2.50
N ALA A 141 -5.31 4.73 3.72
CA ALA A 141 -4.45 5.40 4.68
C ALA A 141 -5.07 5.18 6.06
N PHE A 142 -4.53 4.20 6.80
CA PHE A 142 -5.06 3.84 8.11
C PHE A 142 -4.89 5.02 9.09
N GLY A 143 -5.96 5.34 9.80
CA GLY A 143 -6.00 6.30 10.89
C GLY A 143 -7.11 5.88 11.84
N ILE A 144 -6.80 5.68 13.12
CA ILE A 144 -7.76 5.10 14.06
C ILE A 144 -8.89 6.08 14.41
N ASP A 145 -8.59 7.37 14.41
CA ASP A 145 -9.56 8.42 14.77
C ASP A 145 -10.74 8.47 13.79
N LYS A 146 -10.52 8.07 12.53
CA LYS A 146 -11.55 7.94 11.49
C LYS A 146 -12.65 6.93 11.83
N PHE A 147 -12.42 6.02 12.79
CA PHE A 147 -13.44 5.08 13.27
C PHE A 147 -14.27 5.64 14.43
N TYR A 148 -13.83 6.74 15.05
CA TYR A 148 -14.49 7.39 16.17
C TYR A 148 -15.11 8.74 15.81
N GLU A 149 -14.66 9.36 14.73
CA GLU A 149 -15.24 10.59 14.19
C GLU A 149 -16.67 10.33 13.65
N THR A 150 -17.64 11.07 14.19
CA THR A 150 -18.97 11.20 13.57
C THR A 150 -18.84 12.07 12.32
N GLU A 151 -19.32 11.57 11.17
CA GLU A 151 -19.24 12.21 9.84
C GLU A 151 -19.49 13.73 9.83
N GLU A 152 -18.46 14.54 10.05
CA GLU A 152 -18.40 15.89 9.49
C GLU A 152 -17.57 15.79 8.22
N ALA A 153 -18.29 15.66 7.09
CA ALA A 153 -17.67 15.56 5.78
C ALA A 153 -16.82 16.81 5.48
N ASP A 154 -15.50 16.68 5.54
CA ASP A 154 -14.58 17.71 5.06
C ASP A 154 -14.92 18.03 3.58
N PRO A 155 -15.29 19.27 3.24
CA PRO A 155 -15.61 19.69 1.88
C PRO A 155 -14.51 19.34 0.85
N ARG A 156 -13.26 19.16 1.28
CA ARG A 156 -12.13 18.75 0.42
C ARG A 156 -12.32 17.37 -0.23
N GLN A 157 -13.19 16.51 0.33
CA GLN A 157 -13.38 15.12 -0.07
C GLN A 157 -14.41 14.89 -1.21
N ARG A 158 -15.27 15.86 -1.55
CA ARG A 158 -16.36 15.71 -2.55
C ARG A 158 -15.95 15.85 -4.02
N GLY A 159 -14.84 15.24 -4.43
CA GLY A 159 -14.47 15.28 -5.85
C GLY A 159 -14.11 13.90 -6.39
N GLN A 160 -14.39 13.71 -7.67
CA GLN A 160 -13.97 12.54 -8.42
C GLN A 160 -12.47 12.61 -8.74
N TRP A 161 -11.79 11.48 -8.59
CA TRP A 161 -10.34 11.37 -8.77
C TRP A 161 -10.01 10.28 -9.79
N CYS A 162 -9.07 10.56 -10.68
CA CYS A 162 -8.53 9.62 -11.64
C CYS A 162 -7.11 9.28 -11.25
N TYR A 163 -6.83 7.98 -11.11
CA TYR A 163 -5.49 7.48 -10.84
C TYR A 163 -4.71 7.33 -12.14
N SER A 164 -3.48 7.87 -12.16
CA SER A 164 -2.50 7.60 -13.21
C SER A 164 -1.52 6.56 -12.70
N ALA A 165 -1.45 5.42 -13.40
CA ALA A 165 -0.51 4.35 -13.13
C ALA A 165 0.94 4.83 -13.30
N LEU A 166 1.19 5.60 -14.36
CA LEU A 166 2.52 6.10 -14.72
C LEU A 166 3.02 7.11 -13.69
N ALA A 167 2.15 8.01 -13.23
CA ALA A 167 2.50 9.03 -12.23
C ALA A 167 2.43 8.54 -10.77
N LEU A 168 1.96 7.31 -10.52
CA LEU A 168 1.62 6.80 -9.19
C LEU A 168 0.81 7.81 -8.34
N SER A 169 -0.13 8.51 -8.98
CA SER A 169 -0.76 9.70 -8.41
C SER A 169 -2.22 9.84 -8.83
N GLU A 170 -3.03 10.40 -7.94
CA GLU A 170 -4.42 10.78 -8.24
C GLU A 170 -4.56 12.25 -8.62
N TYR A 171 -5.30 12.48 -9.69
CA TYR A 171 -5.66 13.80 -10.24
C TYR A 171 -7.16 14.00 -10.19
N ARG A 172 -7.63 15.24 -10.15
CA ARG A 172 -9.07 15.51 -10.25
C ARG A 172 -9.59 15.01 -11.59
N ALA A 173 -10.81 14.49 -11.66
CA ALA A 173 -11.40 13.99 -12.91
C ALA A 173 -11.40 15.07 -14.02
N ALA A 174 -11.54 16.36 -13.66
CA ALA A 174 -11.43 17.47 -14.61
C ALA A 174 -10.07 17.54 -15.33
N SER A 175 -9.00 17.02 -14.73
CA SER A 175 -7.66 16.95 -15.34
C SER A 175 -7.63 16.06 -16.58
N ILE A 176 -8.54 15.08 -16.71
CA ILE A 176 -8.66 14.24 -17.92
C ILE A 176 -8.99 15.11 -19.14
N GLN A 177 -9.92 16.06 -19.00
CA GLN A 177 -10.30 16.96 -20.10
C GLN A 177 -9.17 17.94 -20.45
N VAL A 178 -8.42 18.41 -19.45
CA VAL A 178 -7.23 19.24 -19.69
C VAL A 178 -6.18 18.42 -20.46
N ALA A 179 -5.91 17.19 -20.04
CA ALA A 179 -4.96 16.28 -20.68
C ALA A 179 -5.34 15.97 -22.13
N ALA A 180 -6.63 15.77 -22.41
CA ALA A 180 -7.12 15.59 -23.78
C ALA A 180 -6.85 16.81 -24.67
N ARG A 181 -6.99 18.03 -24.12
CA ARG A 181 -6.72 19.28 -24.86
C ARG A 181 -5.24 19.56 -25.07
N THR A 182 -4.38 19.13 -24.16
CA THR A 182 -2.94 19.37 -24.20
C THR A 182 -2.14 18.23 -24.82
N GLY A 183 -2.79 17.13 -25.21
CA GLY A 183 -2.13 15.94 -25.76
C GLY A 183 -1.47 15.04 -24.70
N ALA A 184 -1.69 15.32 -23.41
CA ALA A 184 -1.11 14.60 -22.28
C ALA A 184 -1.99 13.44 -21.76
N LEU A 185 -3.03 13.06 -22.51
CA LEU A 185 -4.05 12.10 -22.06
C LEU A 185 -3.46 10.72 -21.73
N ASP A 186 -2.51 10.27 -22.54
CA ASP A 186 -1.85 8.98 -22.38
C ASP A 186 -0.99 8.91 -21.09
N LEU A 187 -0.67 10.06 -20.48
CA LEU A 187 0.01 10.14 -19.17
C LEU A 187 -0.95 9.94 -17.99
N LEU A 188 -2.25 10.24 -18.15
CA LEU A 188 -3.27 10.04 -17.11
C LEU A 188 -4.01 8.71 -17.25
N VAL A 189 -4.34 8.35 -18.49
CA VAL A 189 -5.10 7.14 -18.83
C VAL A 189 -4.33 6.42 -19.94
N PRO A 190 -3.32 5.59 -19.59
CA PRO A 190 -2.49 4.89 -20.57
C PRO A 190 -3.31 4.06 -21.56
N ARG A 191 -2.78 3.86 -22.77
CA ARG A 191 -3.45 3.08 -23.85
C ARG A 191 -3.54 1.58 -23.58
N SER A 192 -2.64 1.07 -22.75
CA SER A 192 -2.52 -0.36 -22.44
C SER A 192 -2.49 -0.55 -20.93
N GLY A 193 -3.11 -1.64 -20.47
CA GLY A 193 -3.29 -1.91 -19.04
C GLY A 193 -4.43 -1.08 -18.43
N GLY A 194 -4.83 -1.46 -17.22
CA GLY A 194 -5.87 -0.83 -16.46
C GLY A 194 -7.28 -1.14 -16.97
N TYR A 195 -8.23 -0.29 -16.57
CA TYR A 195 -9.64 -0.51 -16.85
C TYR A 195 -10.05 0.03 -18.23
N GLN A 196 -10.18 -0.89 -19.18
CA GLN A 196 -10.45 -0.60 -20.59
C GLN A 196 -11.64 0.34 -20.82
N THR A 197 -12.72 0.23 -20.06
CA THR A 197 -13.90 1.09 -20.23
C THR A 197 -13.58 2.58 -20.03
N LEU A 198 -12.71 2.92 -19.09
CA LEU A 198 -12.30 4.32 -18.91
C LEU A 198 -11.56 4.83 -20.16
N ARG A 199 -10.69 4.00 -20.72
CA ARG A 199 -9.96 4.32 -21.95
C ARG A 199 -10.90 4.55 -23.13
N GLU A 200 -11.88 3.66 -23.32
CA GLU A 200 -12.87 3.76 -24.39
C GLU A 200 -13.71 5.05 -24.30
N LEU A 201 -14.17 5.40 -23.09
CA LEU A 201 -14.92 6.64 -22.85
C LEU A 201 -14.09 7.88 -23.19
N VAL A 202 -12.82 7.86 -22.81
CA VAL A 202 -11.87 8.95 -23.05
C VAL A 202 -11.56 9.09 -24.55
N ASP A 203 -11.32 7.99 -25.26
CA ASP A 203 -11.05 7.99 -26.71
C ASP A 203 -12.27 8.44 -27.53
N ALA A 204 -13.48 8.10 -27.07
CA ALA A 204 -14.73 8.58 -27.66
C ALA A 204 -15.05 10.04 -27.32
N GLY A 205 -14.22 10.72 -26.52
CA GLY A 205 -14.48 12.09 -26.03
C GLY A 205 -15.70 12.19 -25.10
N GLN A 206 -16.17 11.08 -24.55
CA GLN A 206 -17.38 10.98 -23.72
C GLN A 206 -17.09 11.29 -22.25
N PHE A 207 -16.41 12.40 -21.97
CA PHE A 207 -15.99 12.75 -20.60
C PHE A 207 -17.14 12.89 -19.60
N ALA A 208 -18.33 13.31 -20.06
CA ALA A 208 -19.52 13.42 -19.22
C ALA A 208 -20.09 12.07 -18.77
N SER A 209 -19.73 10.98 -19.46
CA SER A 209 -20.13 9.61 -19.13
C SER A 209 -19.17 8.94 -18.14
N ILE A 210 -18.05 9.58 -17.79
CA ILE A 210 -17.09 9.06 -16.81
C ILE A 210 -17.72 9.21 -15.41
N THR A 211 -18.21 8.12 -14.87
CA THR A 211 -18.79 8.09 -13.53
C THR A 211 -17.74 7.78 -12.46
N GLU A 212 -18.08 8.07 -11.21
CA GLU A 212 -17.23 7.72 -10.07
C GLU A 212 -16.95 6.21 -10.00
N ARG A 213 -17.95 5.38 -10.32
CA ARG A 213 -17.80 3.92 -10.39
C ARG A 213 -16.72 3.50 -11.39
N GLU A 214 -16.63 4.16 -12.53
CA GLU A 214 -15.62 3.85 -13.54
C GLU A 214 -14.21 4.25 -13.07
N LEU A 215 -14.09 5.39 -12.39
CA LEU A 215 -12.82 5.82 -11.79
C LEU A 215 -12.36 4.90 -10.65
N PHE A 216 -13.30 4.41 -9.85
CA PHE A 216 -13.03 3.45 -8.77
C PHE A 216 -12.56 2.10 -9.30
N ARG A 217 -13.25 1.58 -10.33
CA ARG A 217 -12.82 0.36 -11.03
C ARG A 217 -11.44 0.55 -11.65
N HIS A 218 -11.21 1.69 -12.30
CA HIS A 218 -9.92 2.05 -12.86
C HIS A 218 -8.81 2.00 -11.82
N TYR A 219 -8.99 2.65 -10.67
CA TYR A 219 -8.01 2.60 -9.59
C TYR A 219 -7.71 1.16 -9.15
N LEU A 220 -8.74 0.39 -8.79
CA LEU A 220 -8.56 -0.95 -8.21
C LEU A 220 -7.96 -1.94 -9.20
N ILE A 221 -8.40 -1.93 -10.46
CA ILE A 221 -7.87 -2.82 -11.50
C ILE A 221 -6.42 -2.46 -11.80
N THR A 222 -6.12 -1.17 -11.99
CA THR A 222 -4.76 -0.70 -12.27
C THR A 222 -3.80 -1.03 -11.13
N LEU A 223 -4.20 -0.78 -9.88
CA LEU A 223 -3.38 -1.10 -8.71
C LEU A 223 -3.16 -2.61 -8.56
N ALA A 224 -4.19 -3.43 -8.84
CA ALA A 224 -4.07 -4.89 -8.80
C ALA A 224 -3.09 -5.42 -9.86
N GLU A 225 -3.12 -4.86 -11.07
CA GLU A 225 -2.15 -5.18 -12.13
C GLU A 225 -0.74 -4.78 -11.71
N GLN A 226 -0.55 -3.58 -11.17
CA GLN A 226 0.75 -3.12 -10.66
C GLN A 226 1.25 -4.04 -9.55
N ALA A 227 0.43 -4.32 -8.54
CA ALA A 227 0.79 -5.20 -7.43
C ALA A 227 1.20 -6.60 -7.90
N SER A 228 0.48 -7.16 -8.87
CA SER A 228 0.79 -8.47 -9.45
C SER A 228 2.08 -8.48 -10.26
N ALA A 229 2.54 -7.31 -10.73
CA ALA A 229 3.73 -7.17 -11.57
C ALA A 229 4.97 -6.67 -10.81
N VAL A 230 4.85 -6.28 -9.53
CA VAL A 230 5.98 -5.72 -8.77
C VAL A 230 7.08 -6.76 -8.53
N ALA A 231 6.72 -7.94 -7.99
CA ALA A 231 7.70 -8.98 -7.68
C ALA A 231 8.28 -9.58 -8.98
N ARG A 232 9.60 -9.64 -9.05
CA ARG A 232 10.36 -10.20 -10.18
C ARG A 232 11.07 -11.50 -9.79
N GLY A 233 11.74 -12.12 -10.75
CA GLY A 233 12.44 -13.40 -10.55
C GLY A 233 13.53 -13.32 -9.49
N THR A 234 14.11 -12.13 -9.26
CA THR A 234 15.09 -11.89 -8.21
C THR A 234 14.77 -10.64 -7.38
N PHE A 235 15.36 -10.58 -6.19
CA PHE A 235 15.31 -9.39 -5.33
C PHE A 235 15.84 -8.15 -6.07
N ALA A 236 17.00 -8.27 -6.73
CA ALA A 236 17.63 -7.15 -7.43
C ALA A 236 16.76 -6.62 -8.59
N GLU A 237 16.18 -7.50 -9.39
CA GLU A 237 15.23 -7.12 -10.45
C GLU A 237 13.98 -6.44 -9.89
N THR A 238 13.51 -6.86 -8.70
CA THR A 238 12.35 -6.25 -8.03
C THR A 238 12.67 -4.84 -7.58
N VAL A 239 13.82 -4.64 -6.93
CA VAL A 239 14.30 -3.31 -6.51
C VAL A 239 14.49 -2.39 -7.72
N GLU A 240 15.15 -2.87 -8.77
CA GLU A 240 15.36 -2.09 -10.00
C GLU A 240 14.02 -1.72 -10.67
N SER A 241 13.08 -2.67 -10.73
CA SER A 241 11.73 -2.40 -11.27
C SER A 241 10.99 -1.34 -10.45
N LEU A 242 11.15 -1.32 -9.12
CA LEU A 242 10.54 -0.30 -8.25
C LEU A 242 11.21 1.07 -8.44
N ARG A 243 12.54 1.13 -8.57
CA ARG A 243 13.26 2.38 -8.89
C ARG A 243 12.81 2.95 -10.23
N GLY A 244 12.73 2.11 -11.25
CA GLY A 244 12.23 2.50 -12.57
C GLY A 244 10.80 3.02 -12.52
N MET A 245 9.94 2.43 -11.69
CA MET A 245 8.57 2.89 -11.48
C MET A 245 8.53 4.28 -10.82
N LEU A 246 9.36 4.52 -9.79
CA LEU A 246 9.46 5.83 -9.13
C LEU A 246 10.02 6.91 -10.06
N SER A 247 11.07 6.59 -10.83
CA SER A 247 11.63 7.51 -11.83
C SER A 247 10.60 7.85 -12.91
N THR A 248 9.89 6.85 -13.44
CA THR A 248 8.81 7.05 -14.41
C THR A 248 7.72 7.96 -13.85
N ALA A 249 7.38 7.79 -12.57
CA ALA A 249 6.41 8.64 -11.90
C ALA A 249 6.87 10.09 -11.81
N GLU A 250 8.13 10.33 -11.44
CA GLU A 250 8.70 11.67 -11.36
C GLU A 250 8.71 12.39 -12.72
N ASP A 251 9.15 11.69 -13.77
CA ASP A 251 9.17 12.19 -15.14
C ASP A 251 7.74 12.50 -15.62
N THR A 252 6.82 11.55 -15.43
CA THR A 252 5.40 11.71 -15.81
C THR A 252 4.76 12.91 -15.10
N ILE A 253 5.03 13.10 -13.81
CA ILE A 253 4.52 14.24 -13.05
C ILE A 253 5.09 15.55 -13.59
N SER A 254 6.35 15.56 -13.99
CA SER A 254 7.01 16.72 -14.59
C SER A 254 6.41 17.08 -15.95
N GLU A 255 6.14 16.09 -16.80
CA GLU A 255 5.45 16.28 -18.08
C GLU A 255 4.00 16.76 -17.92
N LEU A 256 3.27 16.19 -16.96
CA LEU A 256 1.92 16.64 -16.61
C LEU A 256 1.93 18.11 -16.15
N ARG A 257 2.94 18.51 -15.35
CA ARG A 257 3.12 19.92 -14.96
C ARG A 257 3.41 20.81 -16.16
N ALA A 258 4.25 20.39 -17.11
CA ALA A 258 4.47 21.14 -18.34
C ALA A 258 3.17 21.31 -19.15
N SER A 259 2.25 20.34 -19.03
CA SER A 259 0.92 20.30 -19.67
C SER A 259 -0.19 20.97 -18.84
N ALA A 260 0.16 21.85 -17.90
CA ALA A 260 -0.76 22.57 -17.00
C ALA A 260 -1.60 21.69 -16.05
N ILE A 261 -1.23 20.42 -15.85
CA ILE A 261 -1.87 19.52 -14.90
C ILE A 261 -1.00 19.45 -13.65
N ARG A 262 -1.54 19.90 -12.52
CA ARG A 262 -0.79 19.98 -11.26
C ARG A 262 -1.10 18.78 -10.37
N PRO A 263 -0.09 18.22 -9.67
CA PRO A 263 -0.31 17.19 -8.66
C PRO A 263 -1.14 17.73 -7.49
N SER A 264 -1.80 16.81 -6.79
CA SER A 264 -2.59 17.10 -5.60
C SER A 264 -1.92 16.53 -4.34
N TYR A 265 -2.58 16.67 -3.18
CA TYR A 265 -2.16 16.03 -1.95
C TYR A 265 -2.19 14.48 -2.00
N ARG A 266 -2.79 13.88 -3.05
CA ARG A 266 -2.80 12.44 -3.32
C ARG A 266 -1.73 12.00 -4.32
N ALA A 267 -0.79 12.88 -4.65
CA ALA A 267 0.27 12.60 -5.60
C ALA A 267 1.55 12.15 -4.88
N LEU A 268 2.16 11.10 -5.41
CA LEU A 268 3.51 10.70 -5.07
C LEU A 268 4.49 11.66 -5.77
N SER A 269 4.70 12.86 -5.23
CA SER A 269 5.52 13.90 -5.88
C SER A 269 6.46 14.61 -4.90
N GLY A 270 7.62 15.07 -5.38
CA GLY A 270 8.61 15.78 -4.56
C GLY A 270 9.04 14.94 -3.36
N ALA A 271 8.87 15.48 -2.15
CA ALA A 271 9.25 14.81 -0.91
C ALA A 271 8.71 13.37 -0.76
N ALA A 272 7.55 13.04 -1.35
CA ALA A 272 7.02 11.67 -1.31
C ALA A 272 7.82 10.69 -2.20
N ILE A 273 8.30 11.15 -3.37
CA ILE A 273 9.21 10.35 -4.21
C ILE A 273 10.56 10.23 -3.52
N ASP A 274 11.11 11.34 -3.03
CA ASP A 274 12.40 11.34 -2.32
C ASP A 274 12.37 10.38 -1.12
N ALA A 275 11.29 10.39 -0.34
CA ALA A 275 11.10 9.47 0.77
C ALA A 275 11.01 8.01 0.31
N SER A 276 10.32 7.74 -0.80
CA SER A 276 10.16 6.40 -1.36
C SER A 276 11.48 5.83 -1.89
N VAL A 277 12.27 6.64 -2.60
CA VAL A 277 13.60 6.27 -3.08
C VAL A 277 14.54 6.02 -1.91
N THR A 278 14.57 6.95 -0.95
CA THR A 278 15.41 6.83 0.25
C THR A 278 15.05 5.57 1.05
N ALA A 279 13.76 5.27 1.21
CA ALA A 279 13.33 4.07 1.92
C ALA A 279 13.78 2.78 1.22
N LEU A 280 13.71 2.76 -0.12
CA LEU A 280 14.19 1.63 -0.91
C LEU A 280 15.71 1.44 -0.77
N ASP A 281 16.48 2.53 -0.79
CA ASP A 281 17.94 2.51 -0.56
C ASP A 281 18.31 1.97 0.82
N LEU A 282 17.62 2.46 1.87
CA LEU A 282 17.85 2.04 3.24
C LEU A 282 17.50 0.56 3.42
N PHE A 283 16.34 0.14 2.91
CA PHE A 283 15.89 -1.24 2.98
C PHE A 283 16.84 -2.19 2.24
N GLU A 284 17.29 -1.84 1.04
CA GLU A 284 18.25 -2.63 0.27
C GLU A 284 19.57 -2.81 1.02
N ARG A 285 20.06 -1.74 1.67
CA ARG A 285 21.28 -1.81 2.49
C ARG A 285 21.11 -2.71 3.71
N GLU A 286 19.96 -2.66 4.38
CA GLU A 286 19.75 -3.30 5.69
C GLU A 286 19.28 -4.75 5.56
N ALA A 287 18.33 -5.03 4.67
CA ALA A 287 17.74 -6.36 4.50
C ALA A 287 18.13 -7.03 3.17
N GLY A 288 18.64 -6.28 2.19
CA GLY A 288 18.86 -6.76 0.82
C GLY A 288 19.69 -8.05 0.71
N PRO A 289 20.83 -8.21 1.40
CA PRO A 289 21.59 -9.46 1.35
C PRO A 289 20.80 -10.69 1.85
N THR A 290 19.95 -10.50 2.86
CA THR A 290 19.12 -11.58 3.41
C THR A 290 17.93 -11.87 2.50
N MET A 291 17.26 -10.83 1.99
CA MET A 291 16.18 -10.95 1.03
C MET A 291 16.64 -11.64 -0.26
N ALA A 292 17.81 -11.26 -0.80
CA ALA A 292 18.36 -11.86 -2.01
C ALA A 292 18.63 -13.38 -1.85
N ARG A 293 19.13 -13.82 -0.69
CA ARG A 293 19.34 -15.25 -0.41
C ARG A 293 18.03 -16.02 -0.25
N ALA A 294 17.03 -15.41 0.38
CA ALA A 294 15.75 -16.06 0.66
C ALA A 294 14.73 -15.94 -0.50
N TRP A 295 14.98 -15.08 -1.49
CA TRP A 295 14.00 -14.64 -2.48
C TRP A 295 13.24 -15.77 -3.16
N GLY A 296 13.97 -16.78 -3.65
CA GLY A 296 13.37 -17.93 -4.34
C GLY A 296 12.42 -18.73 -3.45
N ALA A 297 12.65 -18.79 -2.13
CA ALA A 297 11.74 -19.44 -1.19
C ALA A 297 10.57 -18.53 -0.79
N LEU A 298 10.77 -17.21 -0.79
CA LEU A 298 9.75 -16.23 -0.41
C LEU A 298 8.75 -15.91 -1.53
N THR A 299 9.08 -16.21 -2.78
CA THR A 299 8.29 -15.85 -3.97
C THR A 299 7.86 -17.05 -4.83
N ALA A 300 8.16 -18.27 -4.39
CA ALA A 300 7.67 -19.51 -5.00
C ALA A 300 6.20 -19.78 -4.63
#